data_AF-A0A8B9PN36-F1
#
_entry.id   AF-A0A8B9PN36-F1
#
_cell.length_a   1.000
_cell.length_b   1.000
_cell.length_c   1.000
_cell.angle_alpha   90.00
_cell.angle_beta   90.00
_cell.angle_gamma   90.00
#
_symmetry.space_group_name_H-M   'P 1'
#
loop_
_entity.id
_entity.type
_entity.pdbx_description
1 polymer ?
#
loop_
_entity_poly.entity_id
_entity_poly.type
_entity_poly.pdbx_seq_one_letter_code
_entity_poly.pdbx_strand_id
1 'polypeptide(L)'
;MQRVTDEASAMNKRIHYYSRLASPADRALIAPDHVLPAPDEIYVYSPLGTAFKIDSCTDGYGKNSSIVTIFMIWNTMMGTSILSIPWGIKQAGFTSGIILILLMGILTLYCCYRVVKSRNMIPLIDTSDWEFPDVCKYYFGSFGQWSSLLFSMVSLVGAMVVYWVLMSNFLFNTGKFIYNFVHGINVTEIVPGTNESNKVICPGAARDNPPQNGSVTFLSGNNTGFELFEEWWDKSRTVPFYLIAVLLPLLNLKSPSFFAKFNVLGTVSVVYLVFLVTVKAAHLGIHLEYNWFTENEFFVPEFRILFPQLTGVLTLAFFIHNCIITLLQNNRNQENNVRDLSVAYFLVGLTYLYVGVIIFASFPSPPLSKECIEQNFLDNFPSNDIMSFVARIFLLFQMMTVYPLLGYLARVQLLGQVFGNVYPSVFHVLVLNIAIVGAGVAMARFYPNIGGIIRYSGATCGLAFVFVYPSLIYVISLHRAGQLTWPALIIHIFIILLGLANLIAQFLL
;
A
#
# COMPACT_ATOMS: atom_id res chain seq x y z
N MET A 1 33.95 -20.93 -23.46
CA MET A 1 34.94 -19.90 -23.85
C MET A 1 34.81 -19.72 -25.36
N GLN A 2 33.97 -18.77 -25.78
CA GLN A 2 33.69 -18.52 -27.21
C GLN A 2 34.78 -17.59 -27.75
N ARG A 3 35.47 -18.01 -28.81
CA ARG A 3 36.39 -17.13 -29.55
C ARG A 3 35.55 -16.03 -30.22
N VAL A 4 35.91 -14.79 -29.95
CA VAL A 4 35.22 -13.60 -30.45
C VAL A 4 35.39 -13.50 -31.98
N THR A 5 34.32 -13.16 -32.69
CA THR A 5 34.33 -12.92 -34.14
C THR A 5 34.96 -11.57 -34.47
N ASP A 6 35.69 -11.46 -35.58
CA ASP A 6 36.38 -10.23 -35.99
C ASP A 6 35.44 -9.03 -36.18
N GLU A 7 34.17 -9.31 -36.53
CA GLU A 7 33.10 -8.33 -36.68
C GLU A 7 32.79 -7.61 -35.35
N ALA A 8 32.72 -8.34 -34.23
CA ALA A 8 32.43 -7.78 -32.92
C ALA A 8 33.56 -6.87 -32.40
N SER A 9 34.81 -7.20 -32.74
CA SER A 9 35.99 -6.38 -32.41
C SER A 9 36.01 -5.07 -33.21
N ALA A 10 35.70 -5.13 -34.50
CA ALA A 10 35.63 -3.95 -35.37
C ALA A 10 34.50 -2.99 -34.94
N MET A 11 33.35 -3.53 -34.55
CA MET A 11 32.20 -2.76 -34.06
C MET A 11 32.51 -2.00 -32.77
N ASN A 12 33.13 -2.66 -31.79
CA ASN A 12 33.47 -2.04 -30.51
C ASN A 12 34.44 -0.85 -30.69
N LYS A 13 35.41 -0.98 -31.60
CA LYS A 13 36.32 0.13 -31.95
C LYS A 13 35.58 1.33 -32.55
N ARG A 14 34.55 1.09 -33.36
CA ARG A 14 33.71 2.18 -33.92
C ARG A 14 32.90 2.88 -32.84
N ILE A 15 32.28 2.14 -31.92
CA ILE A 15 31.51 2.72 -30.81
C ILE A 15 32.43 3.58 -29.91
N HIS A 16 33.61 3.07 -29.56
CA HIS A 16 34.59 3.85 -28.81
C HIS A 16 35.05 5.12 -29.54
N TYR A 17 35.20 5.06 -30.86
CA TYR A 17 35.54 6.22 -31.67
C TYR A 17 34.45 7.29 -31.63
N TYR A 18 33.18 6.92 -31.82
CA TYR A 18 32.06 7.87 -31.73
C TYR A 18 31.88 8.43 -30.32
N SER A 19 32.04 7.60 -29.28
CA SER A 19 31.96 8.06 -27.89
C SER A 19 33.03 9.08 -27.51
N ARG A 20 34.21 9.01 -28.16
CA ARG A 20 35.30 9.99 -27.96
C ARG A 20 35.07 11.30 -28.72
N LEU A 21 34.25 11.28 -29.76
CA LEU A 21 33.90 12.46 -30.56
C LEU A 21 32.70 13.21 -30.00
N ALA A 22 31.85 12.56 -29.19
CA ALA A 22 30.69 13.19 -28.56
C ALA A 22 31.14 14.11 -27.40
N SER A 23 30.94 15.42 -27.54
CA SER A 23 30.96 16.33 -26.39
C SER A 23 29.67 16.18 -25.59
N PRO A 24 29.65 16.40 -24.26
CA PRO A 24 28.45 16.25 -23.43
C PRO A 24 27.25 17.11 -23.86
N ALA A 25 27.46 18.12 -24.72
CA ALA A 25 26.45 19.07 -25.16
C ALA A 25 25.79 18.71 -26.51
N ASP A 26 26.39 17.85 -27.33
CA ASP A 26 25.92 17.58 -28.69
C ASP A 26 25.21 16.21 -28.81
N ARG A 27 23.88 16.23 -28.68
CA ARG A 27 23.01 15.06 -28.95
C ARG A 27 22.99 14.61 -30.41
N ALA A 28 23.55 15.40 -31.34
CA ALA A 28 23.56 15.10 -32.77
C ALA A 28 24.55 13.98 -33.16
N LEU A 29 25.50 13.63 -32.27
CA LEU A 29 26.54 12.62 -32.53
C LEU A 29 26.27 11.28 -31.82
N ILE A 30 25.07 11.10 -31.27
CA ILE A 30 24.63 9.81 -30.71
C ILE A 30 24.31 8.87 -31.88
N ALA A 31 24.93 7.69 -31.90
CA ALA A 31 24.70 6.70 -32.94
C ALA A 31 23.20 6.32 -33.01
N PRO A 32 22.56 6.34 -34.19
CA PRO A 32 21.15 5.96 -34.34
C PRO A 32 20.86 4.53 -33.88
N ASP A 33 19.68 4.29 -33.31
CA ASP A 33 19.30 3.01 -32.68
C ASP A 33 19.37 1.78 -33.61
N HIS A 34 19.25 1.95 -34.92
CA HIS A 34 19.39 0.85 -35.91
C HIS A 34 20.84 0.48 -36.22
N VAL A 35 21.81 1.28 -35.75
CA VAL A 35 23.26 1.06 -35.90
C VAL A 35 23.84 0.42 -34.64
N LEU A 36 23.17 0.55 -33.50
CA LEU A 36 23.57 -0.10 -32.25
C LEU A 36 23.06 -1.54 -32.25
N PRO A 37 23.90 -2.52 -31.91
CA PRO A 37 23.46 -3.90 -31.82
C PRO A 37 22.52 -4.05 -30.61
N ALA A 38 21.67 -5.08 -30.64
CA ALA A 38 20.78 -5.38 -29.52
C ALA A 38 21.60 -5.53 -28.22
N PRO A 39 21.03 -5.18 -27.04
CA PRO A 39 21.73 -5.24 -25.75
C PRO A 39 22.37 -6.61 -25.44
N ASP A 40 21.89 -7.64 -26.13
CA ASP A 40 22.31 -9.03 -26.03
C ASP A 40 23.73 -9.28 -26.59
N GLU A 41 24.26 -8.34 -27.38
CA GLU A 41 25.51 -8.46 -28.15
C GLU A 41 26.64 -7.53 -27.66
N ILE A 42 26.43 -6.74 -26.60
CA ILE A 42 27.43 -5.79 -26.10
C ILE A 42 28.38 -6.47 -25.09
N TYR A 43 29.59 -6.79 -25.56
CA TYR A 43 30.67 -7.34 -24.74
C TYR A 43 31.71 -6.26 -24.43
N VAL A 44 32.07 -6.09 -23.15
CA VAL A 44 33.20 -5.23 -22.76
C VAL A 44 34.42 -6.07 -22.45
N TYR A 45 35.54 -5.65 -23.03
CA TYR A 45 36.82 -6.36 -23.01
C TYR A 45 37.66 -5.86 -21.84
N SER A 46 38.10 -6.77 -20.97
CA SER A 46 39.15 -6.50 -19.99
C SER A 46 40.52 -6.47 -20.67
N PRO A 47 41.47 -5.64 -20.22
CA PRO A 47 42.86 -5.67 -20.70
C PRO A 47 43.57 -7.02 -20.49
N LEU A 48 42.99 -7.94 -19.71
CA LEU A 48 43.46 -9.34 -19.57
C LEU A 48 42.83 -10.35 -20.57
N GLY A 49 42.09 -9.88 -21.59
CA GLY A 49 41.58 -10.77 -22.65
C GLY A 49 40.30 -11.55 -22.31
N THR A 50 39.64 -11.22 -21.20
CA THR A 50 38.32 -11.76 -20.84
C THR A 50 37.21 -10.82 -21.27
N ALA A 51 36.25 -11.31 -22.04
CA ALA A 51 35.02 -10.60 -22.38
C ALA A 51 33.97 -10.87 -21.29
N PHE A 52 33.51 -9.80 -20.63
CA PHE A 52 32.37 -9.88 -19.71
C PHE A 52 31.14 -9.34 -20.42
N LYS A 53 30.03 -10.08 -20.33
CA LYS A 53 28.71 -9.59 -20.72
C LYS A 53 28.38 -8.45 -19.76
N ILE A 54 28.32 -7.23 -20.27
CA ILE A 54 27.76 -6.14 -19.50
C ILE A 54 26.25 -6.35 -19.54
N ASP A 55 25.66 -6.71 -18.40
CA ASP A 55 24.26 -6.37 -18.15
C ASP A 55 24.22 -4.85 -18.03
N SER A 56 24.21 -4.15 -19.17
CA SER A 56 24.12 -2.70 -19.19
C SER A 56 22.73 -2.36 -18.69
N CYS A 57 22.67 -1.90 -17.45
CA CYS A 57 21.75 -0.84 -17.09
C CYS A 57 22.02 0.32 -18.06
N THR A 58 21.34 0.32 -19.20
CA THR A 58 21.02 1.55 -19.89
C THR A 58 20.06 2.30 -18.98
N ASP A 59 20.64 3.08 -18.06
CA ASP A 59 19.94 4.09 -17.28
C ASP A 59 19.28 5.05 -18.29
N GLY A 60 17.95 4.97 -18.44
CA GLY A 60 17.18 5.92 -19.23
C GLY A 60 16.07 5.35 -20.14
N TYR A 61 16.04 4.06 -20.46
CA TYR A 61 14.92 3.49 -21.23
C TYR A 61 13.98 2.70 -20.33
N GLY A 62 12.80 3.27 -20.07
CA GLY A 62 11.74 2.59 -19.33
C GLY A 62 11.41 1.24 -19.97
N LYS A 63 11.52 0.17 -19.17
CA LYS A 63 11.31 -1.22 -19.64
C LYS A 63 9.84 -1.60 -19.73
N ASN A 64 8.97 -0.88 -19.00
CA ASN A 64 7.57 -1.27 -18.82
C ASN A 64 6.67 -0.59 -19.85
N SER A 65 5.69 -1.34 -20.37
CA SER A 65 4.62 -0.75 -21.19
C SER A 65 3.67 0.08 -20.32
N SER A 66 2.95 1.04 -20.92
CA SER A 66 1.95 1.87 -20.20
C SER A 66 0.93 1.03 -19.43
N ILE A 67 0.46 -0.09 -19.98
CA ILE A 67 -0.50 -0.97 -19.33
C ILE A 67 0.12 -1.61 -18.08
N VAL A 68 1.37 -2.08 -18.16
CA VAL A 68 2.07 -2.65 -17.00
C VAL A 68 2.26 -1.58 -15.93
N THR A 69 2.62 -0.36 -16.30
CA THR A 69 2.73 0.78 -15.37
C THR A 69 1.41 1.07 -14.66
N ILE A 70 0.28 1.10 -15.38
CA ILE A 70 -1.06 1.28 -14.79
C ILE A 70 -1.36 0.18 -13.77
N PHE A 71 -1.14 -1.08 -14.15
CA PHE A 71 -1.36 -2.22 -13.26
C PHE A 71 -0.40 -2.23 -12.06
N MET A 72 0.84 -1.78 -12.22
CA MET A 72 1.78 -1.64 -11.13
C MET A 72 1.33 -0.58 -10.12
N ILE A 73 0.88 0.59 -10.59
CA ILE A 73 0.32 1.65 -9.72
C ILE A 73 -0.92 1.11 -9.00
N TRP A 74 -1.84 0.49 -9.74
CA TRP A 74 -3.05 -0.11 -9.18
C TRP A 74 -2.72 -1.17 -8.13
N ASN A 75 -1.86 -2.14 -8.43
CA ASN A 75 -1.48 -3.20 -7.50
C ASN A 75 -0.68 -2.70 -6.28
N THR A 76 0.06 -1.59 -6.43
CA THR A 76 0.80 -0.99 -5.30
C THR A 76 -0.16 -0.29 -4.32
N MET A 77 -1.22 0.35 -4.81
CA MET A 77 -2.26 0.92 -3.96
C MET A 77 -3.22 -0.15 -3.41
N MET A 78 -3.51 -1.17 -4.22
CA MET A 78 -4.36 -2.29 -3.84
C MET A 78 -3.66 -3.20 -2.83
N GLY A 79 -4.05 -3.07 -1.57
CA GLY A 79 -3.56 -3.94 -0.51
C GLY A 79 -4.53 -3.97 0.64
N THR A 80 -4.00 -3.87 1.86
CA THR A 80 -4.76 -3.91 3.12
C THR A 80 -5.81 -2.80 3.26
N SER A 81 -5.63 -1.68 2.55
CA SER A 81 -6.55 -0.54 2.53
C SER A 81 -7.98 -0.94 2.15
N ILE A 82 -8.13 -1.83 1.16
CA ILE A 82 -9.44 -2.26 0.63
C ILE A 82 -10.31 -2.94 1.70
N LEU A 83 -9.68 -3.61 2.68
CA LEU A 83 -10.36 -4.33 3.75
C LEU A 83 -11.08 -3.40 4.73
N SER A 84 -10.65 -2.13 4.78
CA SER A 84 -11.14 -1.11 5.72
C SER A 84 -12.12 -0.12 5.10
N ILE A 85 -12.31 -0.14 3.78
CA ILE A 85 -13.22 0.78 3.08
C ILE A 85 -14.69 0.61 3.54
N PRO A 86 -15.25 -0.60 3.68
CA PRO A 86 -16.63 -0.75 4.15
C PRO A 86 -16.83 -0.17 5.56
N TRP A 87 -15.86 -0.36 6.45
CA TRP A 87 -15.85 0.25 7.78
C TRP A 87 -15.74 1.78 7.70
N GLY A 88 -14.92 2.32 6.81
CA GLY A 88 -14.85 3.76 6.61
C GLY A 88 -16.17 4.36 6.13
N ILE A 89 -16.87 3.69 5.20
CA ILE A 89 -18.22 4.08 4.75
C ILE A 89 -19.20 4.02 5.93
N LYS A 90 -19.12 3.00 6.79
CA LYS A 90 -19.91 2.94 8.04
C LYS A 90 -19.69 4.15 8.95
N GLN A 91 -18.44 4.60 9.11
CA GLN A 91 -18.12 5.76 9.97
C GLN A 91 -18.62 7.08 9.39
N ALA A 92 -18.58 7.26 8.07
CA ALA A 92 -19.09 8.47 7.43
C ALA A 92 -20.63 8.44 7.26
N GLY A 93 -21.19 7.26 7.03
CA GLY A 93 -22.53 7.07 6.46
C GLY A 93 -22.43 6.74 4.97
N PHE A 94 -23.46 6.07 4.43
CA PHE A 94 -23.38 5.48 3.10
C PHE A 94 -23.24 6.51 1.98
N THR A 95 -24.16 7.47 1.89
CA THR A 95 -24.14 8.54 0.87
C THR A 95 -22.90 9.42 1.02
N SER A 96 -22.58 9.86 2.24
CA SER A 96 -21.41 10.70 2.48
C SER A 96 -20.10 9.96 2.19
N GLY A 97 -20.01 8.66 2.50
CA GLY A 97 -18.87 7.81 2.22
C GLY A 97 -18.57 7.68 0.73
N ILE A 98 -19.60 7.49 -0.10
CA ILE A 98 -19.46 7.46 -1.57
C ILE A 98 -18.92 8.80 -2.08
N ILE A 99 -19.49 9.92 -1.62
CA ILE A 99 -19.06 11.27 -2.01
C ILE A 99 -17.60 11.49 -1.62
N LEU A 100 -17.21 11.10 -0.39
CA LEU A 100 -15.85 11.27 0.10
C LEU A 100 -14.83 10.41 -0.64
N ILE A 101 -15.16 9.17 -1.03
CA ILE A 101 -14.28 8.33 -1.85
C ILE A 101 -13.98 9.01 -3.19
N LEU A 102 -15.00 9.57 -3.85
CA LEU A 102 -14.82 10.27 -5.13
C LEU A 102 -14.03 11.57 -4.97
N LEU A 103 -14.38 12.41 -4.00
CA LEU A 103 -13.70 13.69 -3.75
C LEU A 103 -12.24 13.48 -3.35
N MET A 104 -11.96 12.56 -2.43
CA MET A 104 -10.59 12.24 -2.02
C MET A 104 -9.80 11.61 -3.17
N GLY A 105 -10.41 10.77 -4.00
CA GLY A 105 -9.78 10.21 -5.19
C GLY A 105 -9.32 11.29 -6.18
N ILE A 106 -10.19 12.27 -6.47
CA ILE A 106 -9.86 13.40 -7.35
C ILE A 106 -8.76 14.29 -6.74
N LEU A 107 -8.90 14.62 -5.45
CA LEU A 107 -7.95 15.48 -4.75
C LEU A 107 -6.56 14.85 -4.66
N THR A 108 -6.48 13.57 -4.30
CA THR A 108 -5.21 12.85 -4.20
C THR A 108 -4.55 12.64 -5.57
N LEU A 109 -5.33 12.37 -6.63
CA LEU A 109 -4.84 12.34 -8.01
C LEU A 109 -4.24 13.68 -8.41
N TYR A 110 -4.92 14.80 -8.13
CA TYR A 110 -4.40 16.14 -8.40
C TYR A 110 -3.06 16.36 -7.67
N CYS A 111 -3.00 16.06 -6.37
CA CYS A 111 -1.78 16.17 -5.59
C CYS A 111 -0.66 15.27 -6.13
N CYS A 112 -0.97 14.05 -6.57
CA CYS A 112 0.00 13.14 -7.16
C CYS A 112 0.52 13.66 -8.51
N TYR A 113 -0.34 14.24 -9.32
CA TYR A 113 0.06 14.95 -10.54
C TYR A 113 1.02 16.11 -10.24
N ARG A 114 0.75 16.88 -9.18
CA ARG A 114 1.64 17.96 -8.72
C ARG A 114 3.02 17.43 -8.32
N VAL A 115 3.07 16.29 -7.62
CA VAL A 115 4.34 15.61 -7.27
C VAL A 115 5.11 15.22 -8.52
N VAL A 116 4.48 14.53 -9.48
CA VAL A 116 5.15 14.11 -10.72
C VAL A 116 5.65 15.31 -11.54
N LYS A 117 4.85 16.39 -11.62
CA LYS A 117 5.22 17.58 -12.37
C LYS A 117 6.29 18.42 -11.67
N SER A 118 6.45 18.31 -10.36
CA SER A 118 7.40 19.12 -9.57
C SER A 118 8.83 19.02 -10.09
N ARG A 119 9.25 17.84 -10.54
CA ARG A 119 10.56 17.60 -11.15
C ARG A 119 10.81 18.46 -12.40
N ASN A 120 9.81 18.50 -13.29
CA ASN A 120 9.91 19.21 -14.56
C ASN A 120 9.82 20.74 -14.40
N MET A 121 9.48 21.24 -13.20
CA MET A 121 9.40 22.68 -12.92
C MET A 121 10.73 23.28 -12.48
N ILE A 122 11.76 22.47 -12.24
CA ILE A 122 13.09 22.94 -11.85
C ILE A 122 13.90 23.22 -13.13
N PRO A 123 14.24 24.48 -13.44
CA PRO A 123 15.04 24.81 -14.61
C PRO A 123 16.54 24.55 -14.35
N LEU A 124 17.30 24.30 -15.42
CA LEU A 124 18.78 24.21 -15.47
C LEU A 124 19.47 22.98 -14.83
N ILE A 125 18.79 22.13 -14.06
CA ILE A 125 19.42 20.96 -13.41
C ILE A 125 18.85 19.66 -13.98
N ASP A 126 19.70 18.68 -14.26
CA ASP A 126 19.24 17.33 -14.57
C ASP A 126 18.69 16.70 -13.29
N THR A 127 17.38 16.46 -13.30
CA THR A 127 16.63 15.92 -12.16
C THR A 127 16.20 14.47 -12.41
N SER A 128 16.70 13.83 -13.47
CA SER A 128 16.36 12.47 -13.89
C SER A 128 16.40 11.45 -12.74
N ASP A 129 17.43 11.51 -11.89
CA ASP A 129 17.63 10.61 -10.74
C ASP A 129 17.01 11.08 -9.42
N TRP A 130 16.32 12.23 -9.41
CA TRP A 130 15.82 12.81 -8.16
C TRP A 130 14.49 12.19 -7.73
N GLU A 131 14.42 11.83 -6.45
CA GLU A 131 13.17 11.44 -5.80
C GLU A 131 12.46 12.64 -5.19
N PHE A 132 11.20 12.45 -4.79
CA PHE A 132 10.40 13.55 -4.25
C PHE A 132 11.02 14.22 -2.98
N PRO A 133 11.67 13.48 -2.05
CA PRO A 133 12.44 14.10 -0.97
C PRO A 133 13.58 15.00 -1.46
N ASP A 134 14.23 14.69 -2.57
CA ASP A 134 15.29 15.53 -3.15
C ASP A 134 14.72 16.83 -3.73
N VAL A 135 13.53 16.76 -4.33
CA VAL A 135 12.77 17.95 -4.74
C VAL A 135 12.46 18.82 -3.51
N CYS A 136 12.03 18.21 -2.40
CA CYS A 136 11.76 18.94 -1.15
C CYS A 136 13.03 19.61 -0.60
N LYS A 137 14.19 18.94 -0.69
CA LYS A 137 15.50 19.50 -0.33
C LYS A 137 15.87 20.72 -1.18
N TYR A 138 15.57 20.70 -2.48
CA TYR A 138 15.86 21.83 -3.37
C TYR A 138 15.04 23.09 -3.03
N TYR A 139 13.74 22.94 -2.72
CA TYR A 139 12.89 24.09 -2.44
C TYR A 139 12.99 24.62 -1.00
N PHE A 140 13.14 23.73 -0.01
CA PHE A 140 13.09 24.09 1.42
C PHE A 140 14.43 23.89 2.15
N GLY A 141 15.50 23.50 1.45
CA GLY A 141 16.82 23.27 2.04
C GLY A 141 16.84 22.09 3.02
N SER A 142 17.67 22.22 4.07
CA SER A 142 17.85 21.16 5.09
C SER A 142 16.55 20.85 5.85
N PHE A 143 15.72 21.86 6.12
CA PHE A 143 14.42 21.66 6.76
C PHE A 143 13.52 20.75 5.92
N GLY A 144 13.44 21.00 4.61
CA GLY A 144 12.70 20.15 3.67
C GLY A 144 13.15 18.70 3.71
N GLN A 145 14.47 18.50 3.67
CA GLN A 145 15.09 17.17 3.63
C GLN A 145 14.74 16.33 4.88
N TRP A 146 14.87 16.90 6.08
CA TRP A 146 14.58 16.17 7.33
C TRP A 146 13.08 16.00 7.57
N SER A 147 12.27 17.02 7.27
CA SER A 147 10.83 16.93 7.42
C SER A 147 10.21 15.93 6.44
N SER A 148 10.63 15.91 5.16
CA SER A 148 10.17 14.90 4.20
C SER A 148 10.57 13.49 4.63
N LEU A 149 11.79 13.31 5.14
CA LEU A 149 12.22 12.00 5.65
C LEU A 149 11.31 11.53 6.79
N LEU A 150 11.04 12.39 7.78
CA LEU A 150 10.19 12.06 8.93
C LEU A 150 8.80 11.59 8.49
N PHE A 151 8.10 12.39 7.68
CA PHE A 151 6.74 12.04 7.25
C PHE A 151 6.71 10.81 6.31
N SER A 152 7.79 10.55 5.57
CA SER A 152 7.92 9.34 4.75
C SER A 152 8.10 8.11 5.62
N MET A 153 8.94 8.21 6.66
CA MET A 153 9.12 7.15 7.65
C MET A 153 7.83 6.84 8.40
N VAL A 154 7.03 7.84 8.78
CA VAL A 154 5.72 7.64 9.41
C VAL A 154 4.81 6.78 8.51
N SER A 155 4.75 7.09 7.21
CA SER A 155 3.96 6.29 6.26
C SER A 155 4.46 4.86 6.13
N LEU A 156 5.76 4.67 5.90
CA LEU A 156 6.34 3.34 5.66
C LEU A 156 6.27 2.45 6.90
N VAL A 157 6.65 2.98 8.06
CA VAL A 157 6.56 2.25 9.33
C VAL A 157 5.09 1.98 9.69
N GLY A 158 4.19 2.95 9.47
CA GLY A 158 2.75 2.77 9.67
C GLY A 158 2.18 1.63 8.82
N ALA A 159 2.52 1.57 7.53
CA ALA A 159 2.12 0.48 6.64
C ALA A 159 2.68 -0.88 7.10
N MET A 160 3.96 -0.93 7.50
CA MET A 160 4.57 -2.15 8.03
C MET A 160 3.90 -2.62 9.33
N VAL A 161 3.54 -1.70 10.23
CA VAL A 161 2.77 -2.03 11.44
C VAL A 161 1.41 -2.62 11.09
N VAL A 162 0.65 -2.00 10.18
CA VAL A 162 -0.66 -2.50 9.73
C VAL A 162 -0.54 -3.90 9.12
N TYR A 163 0.49 -4.12 8.30
CA TYR A 163 0.76 -5.42 7.71
C TYR A 163 1.04 -6.46 8.79
N TRP A 164 1.79 -6.12 9.84
CA TRP A 164 2.05 -7.05 10.94
C TRP A 164 0.76 -7.46 11.67
N VAL A 165 -0.12 -6.50 11.95
CA VAL A 165 -1.42 -6.75 12.61
C VAL A 165 -2.31 -7.64 11.72
N LEU A 166 -2.39 -7.35 10.42
CA LEU A 166 -3.21 -8.12 9.48
C LEU A 166 -2.66 -9.51 9.20
N MET A 167 -1.34 -9.64 9.02
CA MET A 167 -0.70 -10.96 8.89
C MET A 167 -0.93 -11.81 10.14
N SER A 168 -0.87 -11.22 11.33
CA SER A 168 -1.16 -11.94 12.59
C SER A 168 -2.61 -12.41 12.64
N ASN A 169 -3.56 -11.55 12.24
CA ASN A 169 -4.97 -11.89 12.17
C ASN A 169 -5.22 -13.04 11.16
N PHE A 170 -4.67 -12.94 9.96
CA PHE A 170 -4.84 -13.96 8.93
C PHE A 170 -4.18 -15.28 9.29
N LEU A 171 -2.96 -15.25 9.83
CA LEU A 171 -2.27 -16.44 10.30
C LEU A 171 -3.05 -17.14 11.42
N PHE A 172 -3.56 -16.39 12.39
CA PHE A 172 -4.39 -16.92 13.48
C PHE A 172 -5.62 -17.65 12.92
N ASN A 173 -6.38 -16.96 12.07
CA ASN A 173 -7.60 -17.49 11.46
C ASN A 173 -7.34 -18.71 10.54
N THR A 174 -6.26 -18.69 9.76
CA THR A 174 -5.83 -19.82 8.94
C THR A 174 -5.47 -21.03 9.80
N GLY A 175 -4.73 -20.84 10.90
CA GLY A 175 -4.41 -21.91 11.85
C GLY A 175 -5.64 -22.48 12.54
N LYS A 176 -6.58 -21.62 12.96
CA LYS A 176 -7.86 -22.04 13.56
C LYS A 176 -8.70 -22.88 12.60
N PHE A 177 -8.77 -22.49 11.32
CA PHE A 177 -9.46 -23.27 10.29
C PHE A 177 -8.83 -24.66 10.11
N ILE A 178 -7.50 -24.73 9.95
CA ILE A 178 -6.77 -25.99 9.77
C ILE A 178 -6.98 -26.90 10.98
N TYR A 179 -6.87 -26.36 12.19
CA TYR A 179 -7.07 -27.12 13.42
C TYR A 179 -8.49 -27.70 13.50
N ASN A 180 -9.52 -26.88 13.26
CA ASN A 180 -10.91 -27.31 13.29
C ASN A 180 -11.21 -28.35 12.21
N PHE A 181 -10.64 -28.19 11.01
CA PHE A 181 -10.79 -29.15 9.90
C PHE A 181 -10.16 -30.50 10.23
N VAL A 182 -8.96 -30.51 10.80
CA VAL A 182 -8.24 -31.75 11.17
C VAL A 182 -8.94 -32.50 12.30
N HIS A 183 -9.49 -31.78 13.28
CA HIS A 183 -10.15 -32.40 14.45
C HIS A 183 -11.67 -32.59 14.28
N GLY A 184 -12.23 -32.23 13.11
CA GLY A 184 -13.66 -32.37 12.83
C GLY A 184 -14.56 -31.52 13.76
N ILE A 185 -14.03 -30.44 14.34
CA ILE A 185 -14.77 -29.63 15.31
C ILE A 185 -15.64 -28.60 14.57
N ASN A 186 -16.95 -28.81 14.56
CA ASN A 186 -17.92 -27.80 14.16
C ASN A 186 -18.15 -26.83 15.33
N VAL A 187 -17.27 -25.84 15.47
CA VAL A 187 -17.45 -24.78 16.48
C VAL A 187 -18.63 -23.89 16.07
N THR A 188 -19.74 -23.99 16.79
CA THR A 188 -20.77 -22.95 16.82
C THR A 188 -20.21 -21.77 17.62
N GLU A 189 -19.54 -20.84 16.96
CA GLU A 189 -19.05 -19.63 17.64
C GLU A 189 -20.25 -18.91 18.30
N ILE A 190 -20.14 -18.66 19.62
CA ILE A 190 -21.11 -17.99 20.52
C ILE A 190 -21.35 -16.51 20.10
N VAL A 191 -20.69 -16.07 19.03
CA VAL A 191 -20.82 -14.73 18.48
C VAL A 191 -22.17 -14.61 17.75
N PRO A 192 -22.93 -13.52 17.98
CA PRO A 192 -24.17 -13.24 17.24
C PRO A 192 -23.92 -13.32 15.74
N GLY A 193 -24.74 -14.09 15.04
CA GLY A 193 -24.63 -14.25 13.60
C GLY A 193 -25.89 -14.79 12.93
N THR A 194 -25.91 -14.74 11.60
CA THR A 194 -27.04 -15.18 10.77
C THR A 194 -27.15 -16.72 10.67
N ASN A 195 -28.32 -17.21 10.25
CA ASN A 195 -28.62 -18.65 10.10
C ASN A 195 -27.59 -19.43 9.26
N GLU A 196 -27.56 -20.76 9.46
CA GLU A 196 -26.46 -21.70 9.10
C GLU A 196 -25.97 -21.68 7.64
N SER A 197 -26.77 -21.25 6.65
CA SER A 197 -26.36 -21.33 5.24
C SER A 197 -25.41 -20.22 4.79
N ASN A 198 -25.42 -19.04 5.43
CA ASN A 198 -24.58 -17.89 5.09
C ASN A 198 -24.28 -17.05 6.35
N LYS A 199 -23.51 -17.62 7.29
CA LYS A 199 -23.23 -16.98 8.58
C LYS A 199 -22.30 -15.78 8.44
N VAL A 200 -22.75 -14.61 8.86
CA VAL A 200 -21.98 -13.39 9.12
C VAL A 200 -21.96 -13.16 10.63
N ILE A 201 -20.84 -12.71 11.18
CA ILE A 201 -20.64 -12.54 12.63
C ILE A 201 -20.41 -11.08 13.03
N CYS A 202 -20.85 -10.74 14.24
CA CYS A 202 -20.59 -9.46 14.92
C CYS A 202 -19.62 -9.64 16.10
N PRO A 203 -18.29 -9.72 15.87
CA PRO A 203 -17.34 -9.98 16.95
C PRO A 203 -17.26 -8.82 17.97
N GLY A 204 -17.50 -7.55 17.56
CA GLY A 204 -17.58 -6.42 18.48
C GLY A 204 -18.66 -6.53 19.56
N ALA A 205 -19.83 -7.08 19.25
CA ALA A 205 -20.94 -7.19 20.21
C ALA A 205 -20.65 -8.11 21.40
N ALA A 206 -19.77 -9.11 21.21
CA ALA A 206 -19.33 -10.01 22.27
C ALA A 206 -18.36 -9.35 23.28
N ARG A 207 -17.77 -8.19 22.94
CA ARG A 207 -16.91 -7.41 23.85
C ARG A 207 -17.72 -6.50 24.77
N ASP A 208 -18.81 -5.93 24.27
CA ASP A 208 -19.64 -4.97 25.01
C ASP A 208 -20.68 -5.66 25.90
N ASN A 209 -21.18 -6.84 25.49
CA ASN A 209 -22.09 -7.66 26.29
C ASN A 209 -21.57 -9.12 26.32
N PRO A 210 -20.76 -9.52 27.32
CA PRO A 210 -20.41 -10.93 27.49
C PRO A 210 -21.71 -11.72 27.71
N PRO A 211 -21.92 -12.86 27.02
CA PRO A 211 -23.13 -13.66 27.20
C PRO A 211 -23.25 -14.09 28.66
N GLN A 212 -24.25 -13.56 29.36
CA GLN A 212 -24.66 -14.06 30.66
C GLN A 212 -25.26 -15.45 30.43
N ASN A 213 -24.50 -16.49 30.80
CA ASN A 213 -24.85 -17.92 30.74
C ASN A 213 -24.88 -18.53 29.33
N GLY A 214 -23.70 -18.73 28.73
CA GLY A 214 -23.53 -19.66 27.61
C GLY A 214 -22.96 -20.99 28.10
N SER A 215 -23.81 -22.00 28.31
CA SER A 215 -23.34 -23.39 28.38
C SER A 215 -22.73 -23.76 27.04
N VAL A 216 -21.41 -23.93 26.97
CA VAL A 216 -20.72 -24.37 25.76
C VAL A 216 -21.05 -25.84 25.55
N THR A 217 -22.01 -26.13 24.68
CA THR A 217 -22.36 -27.51 24.34
C THR A 217 -21.31 -28.06 23.36
N PHE A 218 -20.22 -28.60 23.89
CA PHE A 218 -19.18 -29.26 23.12
C PHE A 218 -19.63 -30.66 22.68
N LEU A 219 -19.79 -30.86 21.37
CA LEU A 219 -19.86 -32.19 20.79
C LEU A 219 -18.43 -32.73 20.58
N SER A 220 -18.00 -33.54 21.55
CA SER A 220 -16.93 -34.56 21.46
C SER A 220 -15.59 -34.17 20.80
N GLY A 221 -14.61 -33.78 21.61
CA GLY A 221 -13.18 -33.77 21.26
C GLY A 221 -12.32 -33.33 22.45
N ASN A 222 -11.41 -34.20 22.91
CA ASN A 222 -10.45 -34.04 24.03
C ASN A 222 -10.19 -32.59 24.52
N ASN A 223 -10.89 -32.15 25.59
CA ASN A 223 -10.86 -30.77 26.11
C ASN A 223 -9.44 -30.22 26.35
N THR A 224 -8.50 -31.07 26.79
CA THR A 224 -7.12 -30.67 27.07
C THR A 224 -6.36 -30.23 25.82
N GLY A 225 -6.62 -30.86 24.67
CA GLY A 225 -5.97 -30.54 23.40
C GLY A 225 -6.43 -29.21 22.80
N PHE A 226 -7.68 -28.82 23.06
CA PHE A 226 -8.23 -27.54 22.62
C PHE A 226 -7.76 -26.38 23.51
N GLU A 227 -7.72 -26.58 24.84
CA GLU A 227 -7.17 -25.58 25.78
C GLU A 227 -5.68 -25.32 25.52
N LEU A 228 -4.89 -26.38 25.27
CA LEU A 228 -3.50 -26.25 24.85
C LEU A 228 -3.37 -25.52 23.50
N PHE A 229 -4.27 -25.78 22.54
CA PHE A 229 -4.25 -25.06 21.27
C PHE A 229 -4.54 -23.57 21.45
N GLU A 230 -5.55 -23.20 22.23
CA GLU A 230 -5.86 -21.79 22.55
C GLU A 230 -4.71 -21.09 23.27
N GLU A 231 -3.99 -21.78 24.16
CA GLU A 231 -2.82 -21.23 24.84
C GLU A 231 -1.64 -20.96 23.89
N TRP A 232 -1.35 -21.89 22.98
CA TRP A 232 -0.23 -21.79 22.04
C TRP A 232 -0.56 -21.00 20.76
N TRP A 233 -1.84 -20.81 20.45
CA TRP A 233 -2.34 -20.18 19.23
C TRP A 233 -3.26 -18.99 19.52
N ASP A 234 -2.80 -18.03 20.31
CA ASP A 234 -3.54 -16.80 20.63
C ASP A 234 -3.28 -15.68 19.61
N LYS A 235 -4.37 -15.04 19.15
CA LYS A 235 -4.37 -13.96 18.14
C LYS A 235 -3.44 -12.80 18.49
N SER A 236 -3.33 -12.45 19.77
CA SER A 236 -2.62 -11.26 20.25
C SER A 236 -1.28 -11.58 20.91
N ARG A 237 -1.14 -12.77 21.50
CA ARG A 237 0.02 -13.14 22.33
C ARG A 237 1.07 -13.93 21.58
N THR A 238 0.73 -15.05 20.93
CA THR A 238 1.75 -15.97 20.38
C THR A 238 1.95 -15.80 18.87
N VAL A 239 0.85 -15.66 18.12
CA VAL A 239 0.87 -15.58 16.65
C VAL A 239 1.76 -14.45 16.11
N PRO A 240 1.75 -13.22 16.66
CA PRO A 240 2.63 -12.17 16.19
C PRO A 240 4.14 -12.48 16.31
N PHE A 241 4.54 -13.34 17.25
CA PHE A 241 5.95 -13.72 17.43
C PHE A 241 6.38 -14.80 16.43
N TYR A 242 5.49 -15.71 16.02
CA TYR A 242 5.81 -16.71 15.00
C TYR A 242 6.17 -16.06 13.65
N LEU A 243 5.55 -14.91 13.34
CA LEU A 243 5.90 -14.12 12.15
C LEU A 243 7.34 -13.58 12.17
N ILE A 244 7.94 -13.36 13.35
CA ILE A 244 9.33 -12.90 13.47
C ILE A 244 10.28 -13.94 12.87
N ALA A 245 10.07 -15.22 13.16
CA ALA A 245 10.92 -16.30 12.68
C ALA A 245 10.97 -16.38 11.15
N VAL A 246 9.89 -15.96 10.48
CA VAL A 246 9.77 -15.99 9.02
C VAL A 246 10.21 -14.66 8.39
N LEU A 247 9.71 -13.53 8.89
CA LEU A 247 9.87 -12.22 8.25
C LEU A 247 11.20 -11.53 8.57
N LEU A 248 11.76 -11.73 9.76
CA LEU A 248 13.02 -11.10 10.13
C LEU A 248 14.19 -11.58 9.25
N PRO A 249 14.35 -12.88 8.94
CA PRO A 249 15.35 -13.31 7.96
C PRO A 249 15.13 -12.70 6.57
N LEU A 250 13.87 -12.63 6.12
CA LEU A 250 13.52 -12.10 4.80
C LEU A 250 13.84 -10.59 4.66
N LEU A 251 13.66 -9.81 5.74
CA LEU A 251 14.01 -8.38 5.78
C LEU A 251 15.52 -8.09 5.70
N ASN A 252 16.36 -9.07 6.06
CA ASN A 252 17.81 -8.90 6.06
C ASN A 252 18.47 -9.25 4.72
N LEU A 253 17.68 -9.67 3.72
CA LEU A 253 18.17 -9.90 2.36
C LEU A 253 18.65 -8.60 1.72
N LYS A 254 19.81 -8.65 1.05
CA LYS A 254 20.45 -7.45 0.48
C LYS A 254 19.71 -6.87 -0.72
N SER A 255 19.05 -7.71 -1.51
CA SER A 255 18.35 -7.30 -2.74
C SER A 255 16.85 -7.64 -2.68
N PRO A 256 15.96 -6.69 -3.04
CA PRO A 256 14.51 -6.91 -3.08
C PRO A 256 14.03 -7.56 -4.39
N SER A 257 14.93 -7.76 -5.37
CA SER A 257 14.60 -8.18 -6.74
C SER A 257 13.90 -9.55 -6.81
N PHE A 258 14.13 -10.42 -5.84
CA PHE A 258 13.41 -11.69 -5.71
C PHE A 258 11.92 -11.45 -5.39
N PHE A 259 11.61 -10.60 -4.40
CA PHE A 259 10.24 -10.31 -3.97
C PHE A 259 9.44 -9.51 -5.00
N ALA A 260 10.11 -8.65 -5.77
CA ALA A 260 9.46 -7.90 -6.85
C ALA A 260 8.79 -8.83 -7.89
N LYS A 261 9.32 -10.03 -8.13
CA LYS A 261 8.73 -11.02 -9.04
C LYS A 261 7.42 -11.62 -8.49
N PHE A 262 7.28 -11.70 -7.17
CA PHE A 262 6.07 -12.20 -6.51
C PHE A 262 4.94 -11.17 -6.46
N ASN A 263 5.17 -9.94 -6.94
CA ASN A 263 4.13 -8.91 -6.96
C ASN A 263 2.91 -9.31 -7.82
N VAL A 264 3.08 -10.22 -8.79
CA VAL A 264 1.98 -10.83 -9.56
C VAL A 264 0.96 -11.53 -8.66
N LEU A 265 1.41 -12.09 -7.53
CA LEU A 265 0.53 -12.75 -6.56
C LEU A 265 -0.41 -11.75 -5.86
N GLY A 266 0.01 -10.49 -5.73
CA GLY A 266 -0.85 -9.42 -5.22
C GLY A 266 -2.07 -9.20 -6.12
N THR A 267 -1.86 -9.15 -7.44
CA THR A 267 -2.94 -9.05 -8.42
C THR A 267 -3.93 -10.21 -8.30
N VAL A 268 -3.44 -11.45 -8.16
CA VAL A 268 -4.29 -12.64 -7.98
C VAL A 268 -5.11 -12.53 -6.70
N SER A 269 -4.51 -12.05 -5.61
CA SER A 269 -5.16 -11.90 -4.32
C SER A 269 -6.30 -10.87 -4.38
N VAL A 270 -6.09 -9.74 -5.06
CA VAL A 270 -7.11 -8.69 -5.22
C VAL A 270 -8.25 -9.16 -6.13
N VAL A 271 -7.94 -9.84 -7.25
CA VAL A 271 -8.97 -10.40 -8.14
C VAL A 271 -9.82 -11.44 -7.40
N TYR A 272 -9.19 -12.30 -6.61
CA TYR A 272 -9.91 -13.26 -5.76
C TYR A 272 -10.78 -12.55 -4.71
N LEU A 273 -10.27 -11.47 -4.10
CA LEU A 273 -11.03 -10.70 -3.12
C LEU A 273 -12.28 -10.06 -3.76
N VAL A 274 -12.15 -9.46 -4.94
CA VAL A 274 -13.29 -8.90 -5.69
C VAL A 274 -14.30 -9.99 -6.00
N PHE A 275 -13.84 -11.16 -6.48
CA PHE A 275 -14.70 -12.33 -6.72
C PHE A 275 -15.44 -12.78 -5.45
N LEU A 276 -14.76 -12.84 -4.30
CA LEU A 276 -15.35 -13.15 -3.00
C LEU A 276 -16.47 -12.18 -2.65
N VAL A 277 -16.19 -10.88 -2.75
CA VAL A 277 -17.16 -9.83 -2.45
C VAL A 277 -18.41 -9.97 -3.35
N THR A 278 -18.23 -10.22 -4.65
CA THR A 278 -19.35 -10.41 -5.59
C THR A 278 -20.19 -11.64 -5.23
N VAL A 279 -19.57 -12.78 -4.95
CA VAL A 279 -20.28 -14.03 -4.63
C VAL A 279 -21.01 -13.90 -3.30
N LYS A 280 -20.35 -13.35 -2.26
CA LYS A 280 -21.00 -13.14 -0.96
C LYS A 280 -22.18 -12.18 -1.06
N ALA A 281 -22.07 -11.12 -1.85
CA ALA A 281 -23.19 -10.21 -2.08
C ALA A 281 -24.36 -10.88 -2.83
N ALA A 282 -24.07 -11.74 -3.81
CA ALA A 282 -25.12 -12.50 -4.52
C ALA A 282 -25.87 -13.47 -3.59
N HIS A 283 -25.20 -14.06 -2.60
CA HIS A 283 -25.80 -14.95 -1.62
C HIS A 283 -26.55 -14.23 -0.50
N LEU A 284 -26.03 -13.10 -0.04
CA LEU A 284 -26.61 -12.33 1.07
C LEU A 284 -27.75 -11.42 0.61
N GLY A 285 -27.77 -10.98 -0.65
CA GLY A 285 -28.74 -10.01 -1.14
C GLY A 285 -28.38 -8.57 -0.77
N ILE A 286 -29.27 -7.62 -1.07
CA ILE A 286 -29.07 -6.18 -0.82
C ILE A 286 -30.03 -5.72 0.28
N HIS A 287 -29.47 -5.13 1.34
CA HIS A 287 -30.19 -4.67 2.53
C HIS A 287 -29.88 -3.18 2.79
N LEU A 288 -30.67 -2.30 2.19
CA LEU A 288 -30.51 -0.85 2.32
C LEU A 288 -31.83 -0.19 2.72
N GLU A 289 -31.77 0.61 3.79
CA GLU A 289 -32.82 1.55 4.17
C GLU A 289 -32.17 2.91 4.40
N TYR A 290 -32.78 3.95 3.83
CA TYR A 290 -32.20 5.28 3.82
C TYR A 290 -32.77 6.12 4.96
N ASN A 291 -31.94 6.36 5.97
CA ASN A 291 -32.24 7.26 7.08
C ASN A 291 -31.23 8.40 7.08
N TRP A 292 -31.68 9.62 6.75
CA TRP A 292 -30.77 10.73 6.48
C TRP A 292 -30.00 11.20 7.72
N PHE A 293 -30.69 11.32 8.86
CA PHE A 293 -30.12 11.87 10.09
C PHE A 293 -30.53 11.10 11.37
N THR A 294 -31.57 10.26 11.30
CA THR A 294 -32.08 9.51 12.44
C THR A 294 -31.34 8.19 12.60
N GLU A 295 -30.87 7.91 13.80
CA GLU A 295 -30.28 6.61 14.15
C GLU A 295 -31.39 5.57 14.32
N ASN A 296 -31.18 4.41 13.69
CA ASN A 296 -32.01 3.21 13.88
C ASN A 296 -31.15 2.11 14.50
N GLU A 297 -31.78 1.13 15.14
CA GLU A 297 -31.08 0.01 15.78
C GLU A 297 -30.22 -0.79 14.79
N PHE A 298 -30.71 -0.99 13.57
CA PHE A 298 -30.07 -1.84 12.56
C PHE A 298 -29.35 -1.08 11.44
N PHE A 299 -29.68 0.20 11.23
CA PHE A 299 -29.17 1.00 10.12
C PHE A 299 -28.47 2.26 10.63
N VAL A 300 -27.33 2.58 10.01
CA VAL A 300 -26.57 3.79 10.31
C VAL A 300 -27.08 4.98 9.47
N PRO A 301 -27.03 6.22 9.98
CA PRO A 301 -27.41 7.40 9.20
C PRO A 301 -26.55 7.60 7.95
N GLU A 302 -27.13 8.21 6.92
CA GLU A 302 -26.43 8.55 5.66
C GLU A 302 -25.33 9.60 5.86
N PHE A 303 -25.51 10.51 6.83
CA PHE A 303 -24.54 11.54 7.20
C PHE A 303 -24.20 11.43 8.68
N ARG A 304 -22.96 11.03 8.97
CA ARG A 304 -22.43 10.92 10.33
C ARG A 304 -21.29 11.91 10.55
N ILE A 305 -21.15 12.34 11.80
CA ILE A 305 -20.10 13.26 12.23
C ILE A 305 -18.72 12.60 12.16
N LEU A 306 -18.63 11.26 12.25
CA LEU A 306 -17.37 10.51 12.20
C LEU A 306 -16.77 10.37 10.77
N PHE A 307 -17.31 11.11 9.79
CA PHE A 307 -16.78 11.13 8.42
C PHE A 307 -15.27 11.42 8.29
N PRO A 308 -14.60 12.18 9.18
CA PRO A 308 -13.16 12.39 9.07
C PRO A 308 -12.36 11.10 9.21
N GLN A 309 -12.87 10.10 9.94
CA GLN A 309 -12.17 8.82 10.06
C GLN A 309 -11.96 8.17 8.68
N LEU A 310 -12.96 8.27 7.80
CA LEU A 310 -12.86 7.80 6.42
C LEU A 310 -11.85 8.62 5.61
N THR A 311 -11.80 9.94 5.75
CA THR A 311 -10.83 10.76 5.00
C THR A 311 -9.38 10.43 5.39
N GLY A 312 -9.12 10.14 6.67
CA GLY A 312 -7.83 9.64 7.14
C GLY A 312 -7.46 8.31 6.47
N VAL A 313 -8.38 7.36 6.44
CA VAL A 313 -8.19 6.05 5.78
C VAL A 313 -7.95 6.20 4.28
N LEU A 314 -8.76 7.00 3.58
CA LEU A 314 -8.63 7.23 2.15
C LEU A 314 -7.32 7.92 1.78
N THR A 315 -6.80 8.79 2.65
CA THR A 315 -5.51 9.45 2.42
C THR A 315 -4.38 8.44 2.35
N LEU A 316 -4.41 7.39 3.18
CA LEU A 316 -3.44 6.29 3.08
C LEU A 316 -3.77 5.33 1.91
N ALA A 317 -5.05 5.08 1.65
CA ALA A 317 -5.49 4.17 0.59
C ALA A 317 -5.09 4.65 -0.82
N PHE A 318 -5.05 5.96 -1.05
CA PHE A 318 -4.59 6.60 -2.28
C PHE A 318 -3.13 7.08 -2.21
N PHE A 319 -2.34 6.55 -1.27
CA PHE A 319 -0.98 6.98 -1.06
C PHE A 319 0.01 6.26 -1.99
N ILE A 320 0.54 6.98 -2.98
CA ILE A 320 1.68 6.52 -3.78
C ILE A 320 2.72 7.64 -4.00
N HIS A 321 2.48 8.83 -3.44
CA HIS A 321 3.23 10.06 -3.70
C HIS A 321 4.74 9.90 -3.42
N ASN A 322 5.12 9.01 -2.50
CA ASN A 322 6.53 8.77 -2.15
C ASN A 322 7.32 7.97 -3.18
N CYS A 323 6.66 7.13 -3.98
CA CYS A 323 7.33 6.24 -4.94
C CYS A 323 6.82 6.42 -6.37
N ILE A 324 5.93 7.39 -6.63
CA ILE A 324 5.38 7.56 -7.97
C ILE A 324 6.44 7.99 -9.00
N ILE A 325 7.46 8.74 -8.57
CA ILE A 325 8.55 9.19 -9.43
C ILE A 325 9.38 7.97 -9.90
N THR A 326 9.96 7.17 -8.99
CA THR A 326 10.60 5.89 -9.35
C THR A 326 9.72 5.00 -10.24
N LEU A 327 8.42 4.88 -9.94
CA LEU A 327 7.54 3.97 -10.67
C LEU A 327 7.34 4.44 -12.11
N LEU A 328 7.05 5.73 -12.31
CA LEU A 328 6.84 6.30 -13.64
C LEU A 328 8.12 6.39 -14.47
N GLN A 329 9.30 6.53 -13.86
CA GLN A 329 10.58 6.48 -14.58
C GLN A 329 10.78 5.16 -15.35
N ASN A 330 10.24 4.05 -14.84
CA ASN A 330 10.31 2.75 -15.50
C ASN A 330 9.40 2.61 -16.73
N ASN A 331 8.53 3.59 -17.00
CA ASN A 331 7.61 3.57 -18.14
C ASN A 331 8.34 3.89 -19.45
N ARG A 332 8.15 3.08 -20.50
CA ARG A 332 8.79 3.28 -21.80
C ARG A 332 8.41 4.63 -22.44
N ASN A 333 7.14 4.99 -22.32
CA ASN A 333 6.57 6.19 -22.96
C ASN A 333 6.26 7.27 -21.92
N GLN A 334 7.28 8.05 -21.55
CA GLN A 334 7.19 9.08 -20.50
C GLN A 334 6.11 10.16 -20.75
N GLU A 335 5.78 10.44 -22.02
CA GLU A 335 4.72 11.40 -22.39
C GLU A 335 3.33 10.97 -21.89
N ASN A 336 3.09 9.66 -21.80
CA ASN A 336 1.81 9.11 -21.36
C ASN A 336 1.66 9.03 -19.84
N ASN A 337 2.68 9.41 -19.06
CA ASN A 337 2.70 9.23 -17.61
C ASN A 337 1.48 9.85 -16.90
N VAL A 338 1.01 11.02 -17.34
CA VAL A 338 -0.15 11.71 -16.73
C VAL A 338 -1.46 10.96 -17.03
N ARG A 339 -1.58 10.42 -18.24
CA ARG A 339 -2.72 9.57 -18.64
C ARG A 339 -2.71 8.28 -17.85
N ASP A 340 -1.55 7.60 -17.81
CA ASP A 340 -1.38 6.32 -17.13
C ASP A 340 -1.66 6.45 -15.62
N LEU A 341 -1.19 7.55 -15.00
CA LEU A 341 -1.50 7.89 -13.61
C LEU A 341 -3.01 8.10 -13.38
N SER A 342 -3.67 8.88 -14.24
CA SER A 342 -5.11 9.18 -14.11
C SER A 342 -5.96 7.92 -14.25
N VAL A 343 -5.64 7.06 -15.23
CA VAL A 343 -6.34 5.78 -15.43
C VAL A 343 -6.13 4.85 -14.25
N ALA A 344 -4.92 4.79 -13.69
CA ALA A 344 -4.64 3.98 -12.51
C ALA A 344 -5.45 4.44 -11.29
N TYR A 345 -5.47 5.74 -10.98
CA TYR A 345 -6.28 6.29 -9.88
C TYR A 345 -7.78 6.05 -10.09
N PHE A 346 -8.27 6.20 -11.32
CA PHE A 346 -9.67 5.90 -11.65
C PHE A 346 -10.00 4.42 -11.37
N LEU A 347 -9.14 3.49 -11.82
CA LEU A 347 -9.31 2.06 -11.56
C LEU A 347 -9.25 1.73 -10.06
N VAL A 348 -8.33 2.37 -9.33
CA VAL A 348 -8.21 2.23 -7.88
C VAL A 348 -9.48 2.72 -7.17
N GLY A 349 -9.93 3.93 -7.48
CA GLY A 349 -11.14 4.51 -6.91
C GLY A 349 -12.39 3.68 -7.22
N LEU A 350 -12.51 3.16 -8.44
CA LEU A 350 -13.61 2.26 -8.82
C LEU A 350 -13.59 0.96 -8.02
N THR A 351 -12.41 0.37 -7.81
CA THR A 351 -12.28 -0.88 -7.05
C THR A 351 -12.62 -0.67 -5.57
N TYR A 352 -12.15 0.42 -4.95
CA TYR A 352 -12.50 0.78 -3.57
C TYR A 352 -13.99 1.08 -3.42
N LEU A 353 -14.56 1.84 -4.36
CA LEU A 353 -15.99 2.13 -4.37
C LEU A 353 -16.81 0.84 -4.52
N TYR A 354 -16.42 -0.05 -5.44
CA TYR A 354 -17.08 -1.32 -5.66
C TYR A 354 -17.09 -2.18 -4.40
N VAL A 355 -15.93 -2.47 -3.81
CA VAL A 355 -15.85 -3.32 -2.61
C VAL A 355 -16.54 -2.67 -1.42
N GLY A 356 -16.33 -1.36 -1.22
CA GLY A 356 -16.95 -0.59 -0.16
C GLY A 356 -18.48 -0.64 -0.20
N VAL A 357 -19.06 -0.28 -1.35
CA VAL A 357 -20.52 -0.24 -1.55
C VAL A 357 -21.13 -1.62 -1.46
N ILE A 358 -20.55 -2.61 -2.12
CA ILE A 358 -21.12 -3.96 -2.19
C ILE A 358 -21.13 -4.62 -0.81
N ILE A 359 -20.05 -4.53 -0.02
CA ILE A 359 -20.02 -5.09 1.34
C ILE A 359 -21.00 -4.35 2.26
N PHE A 360 -21.03 -3.02 2.21
CA PHE A 360 -21.95 -2.24 3.06
C PHE A 360 -23.43 -2.53 2.73
N ALA A 361 -23.76 -2.62 1.44
CA ALA A 361 -25.10 -2.88 0.96
C ALA A 361 -25.55 -4.33 1.21
N SER A 362 -24.64 -5.30 1.10
CA SER A 362 -24.96 -6.72 1.31
C SER A 362 -24.90 -7.18 2.77
N PHE A 363 -24.35 -6.36 3.67
CA PHE A 363 -24.32 -6.67 5.10
C PHE A 363 -25.75 -6.95 5.63
N PRO A 364 -25.99 -8.11 6.29
CA PRO A 364 -27.34 -8.58 6.58
C PRO A 364 -27.99 -7.78 7.72
N SER A 365 -28.78 -6.77 7.36
CA SER A 365 -29.64 -5.99 8.24
C SER A 365 -31.09 -6.18 7.79
N PRO A 366 -32.07 -6.50 8.66
CA PRO A 366 -32.11 -6.28 10.11
C PRO A 366 -31.48 -7.30 11.09
N PRO A 367 -31.09 -8.55 10.74
CA PRO A 367 -30.65 -9.50 11.77
C PRO A 367 -29.35 -9.07 12.47
N LEU A 368 -28.51 -8.27 11.82
CA LEU A 368 -27.34 -7.62 12.42
C LEU A 368 -27.35 -6.13 12.12
N SER A 369 -26.89 -5.32 13.08
CA SER A 369 -26.74 -3.88 12.88
C SER A 369 -25.56 -3.58 11.96
N LYS A 370 -25.69 -2.59 11.08
CA LYS A 370 -24.57 -2.11 10.23
C LYS A 370 -23.40 -1.57 11.06
N GLU A 371 -23.59 -1.27 12.34
CA GLU A 371 -22.49 -0.95 13.26
C GLU A 371 -21.50 -2.10 13.45
N CYS A 372 -21.91 -3.34 13.22
CA CYS A 372 -21.06 -4.51 13.31
C CYS A 372 -19.99 -4.63 12.23
N ILE A 373 -20.02 -3.81 11.17
CA ILE A 373 -18.99 -3.87 10.13
C ILE A 373 -17.64 -3.56 10.78
N GLU A 374 -16.75 -4.55 10.75
CA GLU A 374 -15.42 -4.52 11.34
C GLU A 374 -14.42 -3.82 10.43
N GLN A 375 -13.33 -3.31 11.03
CA GLN A 375 -12.27 -2.60 10.30
C GLN A 375 -11.55 -3.45 9.26
N ASN A 376 -11.52 -4.75 9.49
CA ASN A 376 -11.23 -5.74 8.49
C ASN A 376 -12.54 -6.46 8.19
N PHE A 377 -13.18 -6.20 7.06
CA PHE A 377 -14.48 -6.83 6.78
C PHE A 377 -14.39 -8.37 6.73
N LEU A 378 -13.20 -8.94 6.49
CA LEU A 378 -13.00 -10.39 6.57
C LEU A 378 -13.18 -10.93 8.00
N ASP A 379 -13.08 -10.11 9.04
CA ASP A 379 -13.37 -10.50 10.43
C ASP A 379 -14.88 -10.66 10.68
N ASN A 380 -15.74 -10.13 9.81
CA ASN A 380 -17.18 -10.40 9.84
C ASN A 380 -17.56 -11.77 9.27
N PHE A 381 -16.63 -12.47 8.63
CA PHE A 381 -16.84 -13.84 8.16
C PHE A 381 -16.23 -14.84 9.13
N PRO A 382 -16.96 -15.92 9.48
CA PRO A 382 -16.51 -16.89 10.46
C PRO A 382 -15.27 -17.63 9.97
N SER A 383 -14.51 -18.17 10.93
CA SER A 383 -13.24 -18.85 10.63
C SER A 383 -13.39 -20.11 9.79
N ASN A 384 -14.59 -20.72 9.76
CA ASN A 384 -14.92 -21.94 9.01
C ASN A 384 -15.31 -21.68 7.54
N ASP A 385 -15.47 -20.43 7.10
CA ASP A 385 -15.86 -20.12 5.73
C ASP A 385 -14.69 -20.35 4.76
N ILE A 386 -14.83 -21.34 3.87
CA ILE A 386 -13.79 -21.76 2.93
C ILE A 386 -13.36 -20.61 2.02
N MET A 387 -14.31 -19.79 1.55
CA MET A 387 -14.00 -18.68 0.64
C MET A 387 -13.16 -17.61 1.35
N SER A 388 -13.56 -17.24 2.56
CA SER A 388 -12.81 -16.30 3.40
C SER A 388 -11.45 -16.87 3.81
N PHE A 389 -11.33 -18.18 4.07
CA PHE A 389 -10.06 -18.85 4.35
C PHE A 389 -9.07 -18.74 3.17
N VAL A 390 -9.52 -19.01 1.95
CA VAL A 390 -8.67 -18.88 0.75
C VAL A 390 -8.25 -17.42 0.53
N ALA A 391 -9.15 -16.45 0.75
CA ALA A 391 -8.80 -15.03 0.66
C ALA A 391 -7.72 -14.64 1.68
N ARG A 392 -7.86 -15.09 2.94
CA ARG A 392 -6.89 -14.83 4.01
C ARG A 392 -5.51 -15.41 3.67
N ILE A 393 -5.45 -16.60 3.07
CA ILE A 393 -4.17 -17.20 2.62
C ILE A 393 -3.54 -16.37 1.51
N PHE A 394 -4.29 -16.02 0.46
CA PHE A 394 -3.75 -15.21 -0.64
C PHE A 394 -3.24 -13.85 -0.16
N LEU A 395 -4.02 -13.17 0.66
CA LEU A 395 -3.63 -11.90 1.28
C LEU A 395 -2.43 -12.05 2.22
N LEU A 396 -2.33 -13.15 2.98
CA LEU A 396 -1.18 -13.44 3.84
C LEU A 396 0.10 -13.60 3.02
N PHE A 397 0.08 -14.43 1.96
CA PHE A 397 1.22 -14.60 1.07
C PHE A 397 1.59 -13.29 0.35
N GLN A 398 0.60 -12.51 -0.10
CA GLN A 398 0.83 -11.19 -0.66
C GLN A 398 1.56 -10.29 0.36
N MET A 399 1.06 -10.18 1.59
CA MET A 399 1.69 -9.31 2.60
C MET A 399 3.08 -9.78 2.98
N MET A 400 3.33 -11.10 3.08
CA MET A 400 4.65 -11.64 3.36
C MET A 400 5.69 -11.29 2.29
N THR A 401 5.27 -11.12 1.02
CA THR A 401 6.17 -10.77 -0.08
C THR A 401 6.36 -9.26 -0.23
N VAL A 402 5.34 -8.45 0.08
CA VAL A 402 5.42 -6.98 0.03
C VAL A 402 6.12 -6.40 1.26
N TYR A 403 6.01 -7.03 2.43
CA TYR A 403 6.60 -6.53 3.68
C TYR A 403 8.13 -6.32 3.59
N PRO A 404 8.94 -7.26 3.03
CA PRO A 404 10.36 -7.03 2.80
C PRO A 404 10.67 -5.87 1.84
N LEU A 405 9.83 -5.64 0.83
CA LEU A 405 10.00 -4.53 -0.11
C LEU A 405 9.82 -3.17 0.59
N LEU A 406 8.81 -3.04 1.44
CA LEU A 406 8.59 -1.84 2.25
C LEU A 406 9.75 -1.62 3.25
N GLY A 407 10.24 -2.69 3.87
CA GLY A 407 11.43 -2.62 4.74
C GLY A 407 12.68 -2.15 4.00
N TYR A 408 12.88 -2.62 2.76
CA TYR A 408 13.96 -2.14 1.90
C TYR A 408 13.83 -0.65 1.57
N LEU A 409 12.62 -0.17 1.23
CA LEU A 409 12.38 1.25 0.97
C LEU A 409 12.65 2.11 2.20
N ALA A 410 12.17 1.69 3.38
CA ALA A 410 12.44 2.37 4.65
C ALA A 410 13.94 2.47 4.93
N ARG A 411 14.68 1.38 4.66
CA ARG A 411 16.12 1.33 4.80
C ARG A 411 16.85 2.28 3.83
N VAL A 412 16.48 2.29 2.55
CA VAL A 412 17.12 3.16 1.54
C VAL A 412 16.93 4.63 1.92
N GLN A 413 15.71 5.01 2.31
CA GLN A 413 15.41 6.39 2.69
C GLN A 413 16.10 6.81 4.00
N LEU A 414 16.02 5.98 5.05
CA LEU A 414 16.61 6.33 6.35
C LEU A 414 18.13 6.26 6.32
N LEU A 415 18.70 5.12 5.93
CA LEU A 415 20.16 4.93 5.97
C LEU A 415 20.86 5.70 4.87
N GLY A 416 20.26 5.80 3.68
CA GLY A 416 20.80 6.61 2.58
C GLY A 416 20.93 8.07 2.97
N GLN A 417 19.94 8.62 3.67
CA GLN A 417 19.96 10.03 4.08
C GLN A 417 20.82 10.30 5.31
N VAL A 418 20.84 9.40 6.30
CA VAL A 418 21.59 9.59 7.55
C VAL A 418 23.08 9.28 7.37
N PHE A 419 23.43 8.22 6.64
CA PHE A 419 24.81 7.73 6.51
C PHE A 419 25.41 7.98 5.12
N GLY A 420 24.66 8.54 4.18
CA GLY A 420 25.10 8.72 2.79
C GLY A 420 25.26 7.42 1.99
N ASN A 421 25.04 6.26 2.62
CA ASN A 421 25.21 4.93 2.04
C ASN A 421 23.97 4.09 2.29
N VAL A 422 23.48 3.42 1.25
CA VAL A 422 22.28 2.55 1.33
C VAL A 422 22.51 1.31 2.21
N TYR A 423 23.74 0.79 2.27
CA TYR A 423 24.15 -0.34 3.12
C TYR A 423 25.40 0.05 3.93
N PRO A 424 25.27 0.75 5.07
CA PRO A 424 26.44 1.18 5.84
C PRO A 424 27.11 -0.01 6.55
N SER A 425 26.33 -0.88 7.21
CA SER A 425 26.82 -2.14 7.78
C SER A 425 25.66 -3.08 8.11
N VAL A 426 25.96 -4.38 8.32
CA VAL A 426 24.98 -5.40 8.73
C VAL A 426 24.31 -5.01 10.05
N PHE A 427 25.08 -4.50 11.02
CA PHE A 427 24.58 -4.14 12.34
C PHE A 427 23.53 -3.02 12.28
N HIS A 428 23.79 -1.95 11.53
CA HIS A 428 22.86 -0.83 11.39
C HIS A 428 21.54 -1.26 10.73
N VAL A 429 21.62 -2.13 9.72
CA VAL A 429 20.45 -2.70 9.06
C VAL A 429 19.65 -3.59 10.01
N LEU A 430 20.34 -4.45 10.77
CA LEU A 430 19.70 -5.33 11.74
C LEU A 430 18.98 -4.55 12.84
N VAL A 431 19.60 -3.51 13.39
CA VAL A 431 18.98 -2.64 14.40
C VAL A 431 17.71 -1.98 13.87
N LEU A 432 17.76 -1.43 12.65
CA LEU A 432 16.59 -0.83 12.01
C LEU A 432 15.46 -1.86 11.82
N ASN A 433 15.79 -3.03 11.27
CA ASN A 433 14.81 -4.09 11.03
C ASN A 433 14.18 -4.60 12.34
N ILE A 434 14.98 -4.77 13.41
CA ILE A 434 14.49 -5.15 14.74
C ILE A 434 13.57 -4.06 15.31
N ALA A 435 13.91 -2.78 15.14
CA ALA A 435 13.06 -1.68 15.60
C ALA A 435 11.70 -1.67 14.88
N ILE A 436 11.69 -1.86 13.56
CA ILE A 436 10.45 -1.88 12.77
C ILE A 436 9.59 -3.11 13.13
N VAL A 437 10.19 -4.30 13.20
CA VAL A 437 9.48 -5.52 13.61
C VAL A 437 8.96 -5.40 15.04
N GLY A 438 9.77 -4.86 15.95
CA GLY A 438 9.39 -4.61 17.34
C GLY A 438 8.17 -3.68 17.45
N ALA A 439 8.12 -2.61 16.66
CA ALA A 439 6.96 -1.73 16.59
C ALA A 439 5.70 -2.48 16.08
N GLY A 440 5.84 -3.31 15.05
CA GLY A 440 4.75 -4.14 14.53
C GLY A 440 4.19 -5.13 15.55
N VAL A 441 5.09 -5.84 16.26
CA VAL A 441 4.72 -6.82 17.30
C VAL A 441 4.06 -6.13 18.49
N ALA A 442 4.62 -5.00 18.95
CA ALA A 442 4.06 -4.24 20.06
C ALA A 442 2.63 -3.77 19.74
N MET A 443 2.40 -3.25 18.54
CA MET A 443 1.07 -2.81 18.11
C MET A 443 0.09 -3.98 17.98
N ALA A 444 0.53 -5.11 17.39
CA ALA A 444 -0.32 -6.31 17.30
C ALA A 444 -0.71 -6.88 18.67
N ARG A 445 0.16 -6.74 19.68
CA ARG A 445 -0.09 -7.23 21.04
C ARG A 445 -0.94 -6.29 21.89
N PHE A 446 -0.66 -4.99 21.85
CA PHE A 446 -1.26 -4.01 22.76
C PHE A 446 -2.44 -3.25 22.17
N TYR A 447 -2.42 -2.94 20.87
CA TYR A 447 -3.45 -2.12 20.23
C TYR A 447 -3.70 -2.55 18.77
N PRO A 448 -4.33 -3.72 18.52
CA PRO A 448 -4.57 -4.25 17.18
C PRO A 448 -5.79 -3.60 16.49
N ASN A 449 -5.86 -2.27 16.49
CA ASN A 449 -6.92 -1.49 15.86
C ASN A 449 -6.42 -0.96 14.49
N ILE A 450 -6.76 -1.69 13.43
CA ILE A 450 -6.28 -1.45 12.06
C ILE A 450 -6.73 -0.07 11.56
N GLY A 451 -8.02 0.26 11.72
CA GLY A 451 -8.60 1.53 11.30
C GLY A 451 -7.99 2.72 12.01
N GLY A 452 -7.69 2.59 13.31
CA GLY A 452 -7.00 3.60 14.10
C GLY A 452 -5.58 3.86 13.59
N ILE A 453 -4.80 2.81 13.32
CA ILE A 453 -3.44 2.98 12.80
C ILE A 453 -3.46 3.62 11.41
N ILE A 454 -4.34 3.11 10.53
CA ILE A 454 -4.48 3.60 9.15
C ILE A 454 -4.90 5.08 9.12
N ARG A 455 -5.89 5.49 9.91
CA ARG A 455 -6.39 6.89 9.89
C ARG A 455 -5.35 7.89 10.37
N TYR A 456 -4.63 7.59 11.46
CA TYR A 456 -3.63 8.50 12.02
C TYR A 456 -2.37 8.53 11.16
N SER A 457 -1.89 7.37 10.70
CA SER A 457 -0.76 7.30 9.78
C SER A 457 -1.07 8.06 8.48
N GLY A 458 -2.23 7.79 7.88
CA GLY A 458 -2.70 8.43 6.65
C GLY A 458 -2.86 9.93 6.77
N ALA A 459 -3.52 10.42 7.81
CA ALA A 459 -3.70 11.86 8.03
C ALA A 459 -2.36 12.57 8.28
N THR A 460 -1.45 11.96 9.04
CA THR A 460 -0.14 12.56 9.38
C THR A 460 0.79 12.62 8.17
N CYS A 461 0.98 11.50 7.46
CA CYS A 461 1.84 11.50 6.27
C CYS A 461 1.18 12.26 5.10
N GLY A 462 -0.14 12.19 5.01
CA GLY A 462 -0.94 12.88 4.00
C GLY A 462 -0.87 14.40 4.13
N LEU A 463 -0.90 14.94 5.34
CA LEU A 463 -0.70 16.37 5.59
C LEU A 463 0.54 16.87 4.84
N ALA A 464 1.67 16.19 5.00
CA ALA A 464 2.92 16.60 4.39
C ALA A 464 3.00 16.26 2.90
N PHE A 465 2.95 14.97 2.54
CA PHE A 465 3.27 14.49 1.19
C PHE A 465 2.13 14.63 0.17
N VAL A 466 0.88 14.62 0.64
CA VAL A 466 -0.28 14.75 -0.26
C VAL A 466 -0.68 16.21 -0.36
N PHE A 467 -0.83 16.92 0.76
CA PHE A 467 -1.43 18.26 0.75
C PHE A 467 -0.40 19.40 0.76
N VAL A 468 0.52 19.44 1.73
CA VAL A 468 1.39 20.59 1.97
C VAL A 468 2.52 20.72 0.96
N TYR A 469 3.39 19.71 0.83
CA TYR A 469 4.57 19.83 -0.04
C TYR A 469 4.22 20.06 -1.51
N PRO A 470 3.31 19.29 -2.14
CA PRO A 470 3.03 19.47 -3.57
C PRO A 470 2.43 20.86 -3.85
N SER A 471 1.61 21.37 -2.92
CA SER A 471 0.98 22.68 -3.02
C SER A 471 1.98 23.82 -2.84
N LEU A 472 2.82 23.75 -1.80
CA LEU A 472 3.84 24.77 -1.55
C LEU A 472 4.90 24.81 -2.66
N ILE A 473 5.38 23.64 -3.10
CA ILE A 473 6.36 23.55 -4.20
C ILE A 473 5.80 24.23 -5.46
N TYR A 474 4.53 24.01 -5.77
CA TYR A 474 3.90 24.67 -6.93
C TYR A 474 3.82 26.18 -6.78
N VAL A 475 3.32 26.67 -5.65
CA VAL A 475 3.16 28.10 -5.39
C VAL A 475 4.52 28.80 -5.43
N ILE A 476 5.54 28.23 -4.79
CA ILE A 476 6.91 28.77 -4.80
C ILE A 476 7.47 28.77 -6.23
N SER A 477 7.26 27.70 -7.00
CA SER A 477 7.73 27.62 -8.37
C SER A 477 7.08 28.67 -9.28
N LEU A 478 5.76 28.89 -9.15
CA LEU A 478 5.04 29.94 -9.87
C LEU A 478 5.51 31.34 -9.49
N HIS A 479 5.74 31.56 -8.19
CA HIS A 479 6.23 32.83 -7.68
C HIS A 479 7.62 33.15 -8.23
N ARG A 480 8.56 32.18 -8.22
CA ARG A 480 9.89 32.32 -8.82
C ARG A 480 9.85 32.59 -10.33
N ALA A 481 8.85 32.05 -11.03
CA ALA A 481 8.62 32.30 -12.45
C ALA A 481 7.87 33.62 -12.74
N GLY A 482 7.42 34.36 -11.73
CA GLY A 482 6.61 35.57 -11.91
C GLY A 482 5.21 35.33 -12.49
N GLN A 483 4.73 34.08 -12.49
CA GLN A 483 3.46 33.65 -13.11
C GLN A 483 2.36 33.35 -12.08
N LEU A 484 2.55 33.73 -10.82
CA LEU A 484 1.61 33.42 -9.76
C LEU A 484 0.31 34.22 -9.93
N THR A 485 -0.80 33.50 -10.05
CA THR A 485 -2.15 34.08 -10.10
C THR A 485 -2.87 33.92 -8.77
N TRP A 486 -3.73 34.88 -8.42
CA TRP A 486 -4.56 34.82 -7.20
C TRP A 486 -5.45 33.57 -7.10
N PRO A 487 -6.14 33.11 -8.16
CA PRO A 487 -6.95 31.90 -8.09
C PRO A 487 -6.12 30.65 -7.76
N ALA A 488 -4.92 30.54 -8.36
CA ALA A 488 -4.02 29.42 -8.07
C ALA A 488 -3.58 29.44 -6.60
N LEU A 489 -3.25 30.60 -6.05
CA LEU A 489 -2.88 30.74 -4.64
C LEU A 489 -4.02 30.31 -3.70
N ILE A 490 -5.25 30.79 -3.94
CA ILE A 490 -6.42 30.47 -3.11
C ILE A 490 -6.72 28.97 -3.11
N ILE A 491 -6.70 28.33 -4.28
CA ILE A 491 -6.95 26.88 -4.39
C ILE A 491 -5.92 26.07 -3.60
N HIS A 492 -4.63 26.42 -3.70
CA HIS A 492 -3.57 25.67 -3.01
C HIS A 492 -3.58 25.91 -1.50
N ILE A 493 -3.91 27.11 -1.04
CA ILE A 493 -4.14 27.38 0.39
C ILE A 493 -5.32 26.54 0.90
N PHE A 494 -6.41 26.46 0.14
CA PHE A 494 -7.56 25.63 0.51
C PHE A 494 -7.18 24.15 0.64
N ILE A 495 -6.39 23.59 -0.29
CA ILE A 495 -5.88 22.21 -0.20
C ILE A 495 -5.04 21.99 1.07
N ILE A 496 -4.19 22.94 1.43
CA ILE A 496 -3.38 22.89 2.65
C ILE A 496 -4.28 22.88 3.89
N LEU A 497 -5.30 23.75 3.93
CA LEU A 497 -6.25 23.82 5.03
C LEU A 497 -7.07 22.53 5.16
N LEU A 498 -7.47 21.89 4.06
CA LEU A 498 -8.12 20.58 4.09
C LEU A 498 -7.21 19.50 4.69
N GLY A 499 -5.93 19.48 4.33
CA GLY A 499 -4.96 18.55 4.92
C GLY A 499 -4.80 18.75 6.43
N LEU A 500 -4.73 20.00 6.87
CA LEU A 500 -4.64 20.35 8.30
C LEU A 500 -5.92 19.96 9.05
N ALA A 501 -7.08 20.27 8.47
CA ALA A 501 -8.38 19.90 9.02
C ALA A 501 -8.52 18.37 9.13
N ASN A 502 -8.06 17.61 8.14
CA ASN A 502 -8.09 16.16 8.16
C ASN A 502 -7.31 15.58 9.36
N LEU A 503 -6.12 16.12 9.66
CA LEU A 503 -5.32 15.68 10.81
C LEU A 503 -5.97 16.08 12.14
N ILE A 504 -6.38 17.35 12.28
CA ILE A 504 -7.00 17.86 13.51
C ILE A 504 -8.28 17.07 13.81
N ALA A 505 -9.09 16.79 12.79
CA ALA A 505 -10.34 16.07 12.96
C ALA A 505 -10.15 14.64 13.51
N GLN A 506 -9.04 13.95 13.22
CA GLN A 506 -8.79 12.60 13.80
C GLN A 506 -8.58 12.62 15.32
N PHE A 507 -8.24 13.77 15.90
CA PHE A 507 -8.08 13.91 17.34
C PHE A 507 -9.37 14.34 18.02
N LEU A 508 -10.25 15.02 17.28
CA LEU A 508 -11.53 15.50 17.79
C LEU A 508 -12.65 14.47 17.65
N LEU A 509 -12.57 13.61 16.61
CA LEU A 509 -13.59 12.67 16.14
C LEU A 509 -12.94 11.32 15.77
#